data_AF-A0A349FE13-F1
#
_entry.id   AF-A0A349FE13-F1
#
_cell.length_a   1.000
_cell.length_b   1.000
_cell.length_c   1.000
_cell.angle_alpha   90.00
_cell.angle_beta   90.00
_cell.angle_gamma   90.00
#
_symmetry.space_group_name_H-M   'P 1'
#
loop_
_entity.id
_entity.type
_entity.pdbx_description
1 polymer ?
#
loop_
_entity_poly.entity_id
_entity_poly.type
_entity_poly.pdbx_seq_one_letter_code
_entity_poly.pdbx_strand_id
1 'polypeptide(L)'
;MTTSRTFKNASLVIAISLAFPATAANHDHSHFNDIGQQGGKDASEMTIKENNKFAKTLNFADTRAFENNNRGLIASFDKETGDIIRNSFDFIDPSVANADQAPDSVNPSLWRQAVLNQAAEGLYEVIPGKVYQVRGADLASISFIRSDNGWIAYDVLLTKESAEKSLKFFQNNVPEGGDLPVVAMIYSHSHADHFGGARAIKEAYPEAKVYGSKHITKEIVDENVLAGNAMSRRGAYQYGATLNPHEHGIVDAALAKGLSTGTITYVLPDYELNHEQEIETLVIDGLEMQFMDASGTEAASEMVTYIPSMKALWTGELTYQGMHNIYTLRGAKVRDALKWSKKINEMLDTWGADSEVLFASHSAPIWGENEIESYLKMQRDAYGFTHNQTLRLANNGVVLQDIGDEIYKVMPDSIQQSWHTNGYHGTYSHNARGVYNMYLGYFDMNPANLNPLPVEPESVKFVEYMGGSDAVIKKAQQDFKQGEYRFVATALNKVMQAEPNNQKARGLLAD
;
A
#
# COMPACT_ATOMS: atom_id res chain seq x y z
N MET A 1 -38.66 54.17 -26.00
CA MET A 1 -39.03 53.57 -24.69
C MET A 1 -39.15 52.07 -24.93
N THR A 2 -38.47 51.16 -24.24
CA THR A 2 -37.62 51.27 -23.04
C THR A 2 -36.89 49.93 -22.87
N THR A 3 -35.61 50.01 -22.52
CA THR A 3 -34.83 49.14 -21.62
C THR A 3 -34.69 47.63 -21.88
N SER A 4 -33.51 47.28 -22.43
CA SER A 4 -32.46 46.46 -21.81
C SER A 4 -32.78 45.70 -20.52
N ARG A 5 -32.48 44.39 -20.50
CA ARG A 5 -31.87 43.71 -19.34
C ARG A 5 -30.84 42.67 -19.78
N THR A 6 -29.59 43.01 -19.54
CA THR A 6 -28.42 42.12 -19.41
C THR A 6 -28.63 41.09 -18.30
N PHE A 7 -28.45 39.81 -18.61
CA PHE A 7 -28.25 38.77 -17.58
C PHE A 7 -26.77 38.75 -17.17
N LYS A 8 -26.53 39.00 -15.88
CA LYS A 8 -25.21 38.88 -15.24
C LYS A 8 -24.86 37.41 -15.05
N ASN A 9 -23.64 37.03 -15.43
CA ASN A 9 -22.98 35.81 -14.98
C ASN A 9 -22.87 35.84 -13.45
N ALA A 10 -23.55 34.90 -12.79
CA ALA A 10 -23.27 34.55 -11.40
C ALA A 10 -22.48 33.25 -11.42
N SER A 11 -21.16 33.36 -11.24
CA SER A 11 -20.30 32.23 -10.95
C SER A 11 -20.66 31.71 -9.57
N LEU A 12 -21.45 30.64 -9.52
CA LEU A 12 -21.79 29.93 -8.30
C LEU A 12 -20.67 28.93 -8.03
N VAL A 13 -19.67 29.34 -7.23
CA VAL A 13 -18.67 28.43 -6.67
C VAL A 13 -19.39 27.60 -5.61
N ILE A 14 -19.94 26.45 -6.02
CA ILE A 14 -20.44 25.44 -5.08
C ILE A 14 -19.22 24.61 -4.66
N ALA A 15 -18.70 24.89 -3.47
CA ALA A 15 -17.80 23.97 -2.78
C ALA A 15 -18.62 22.73 -2.35
N ILE A 16 -18.74 21.74 -3.24
CA ILE A 16 -19.32 20.45 -2.88
C ILE A 16 -18.29 19.74 -2.01
N SER A 17 -18.60 19.66 -0.72
CA SER A 17 -17.79 18.95 0.27
C SER A 17 -18.30 17.52 0.40
N LEU A 18 -17.46 16.55 0.04
CA LEU A 18 -17.65 15.16 0.42
C LEU A 18 -16.80 14.91 1.67
N ALA A 19 -17.47 14.68 2.79
CA ALA A 19 -16.84 14.08 3.96
C ALA A 19 -17.26 12.61 3.96
N PHE A 20 -16.30 11.70 3.76
CA PHE A 20 -16.56 10.28 3.94
C PHE A 20 -16.42 9.99 5.43
N PRO A 21 -17.48 9.58 6.14
CA PRO A 21 -17.28 8.98 7.44
C PRO A 21 -16.46 7.71 7.20
N ALA A 22 -15.20 7.71 7.62
CA ALA A 22 -14.38 6.51 7.72
C ALA A 22 -14.99 5.63 8.82
N THR A 23 -16.10 4.95 8.51
CA THR A 23 -16.80 4.09 9.47
C THR A 23 -15.95 2.90 9.89
N ALA A 24 -14.86 2.57 9.18
CA ALA A 24 -13.91 1.55 9.62
C ALA A 24 -12.89 2.04 10.66
N ALA A 25 -12.54 3.33 10.69
CA ALA A 25 -11.51 3.86 11.59
C ALA A 25 -12.08 4.47 12.89
N ASN A 26 -13.37 4.83 12.89
CA ASN A 26 -14.03 5.53 14.00
C ASN A 26 -14.88 4.65 14.91
N HIS A 27 -14.78 3.32 14.82
CA HIS A 27 -15.29 2.50 15.92
C HIS A 27 -14.32 2.60 17.08
N ASP A 28 -14.79 3.21 18.18
CA ASP A 28 -14.18 3.06 19.49
C ASP A 28 -14.12 1.56 19.80
N HIS A 29 -12.96 0.97 19.51
CA HIS A 29 -12.65 -0.43 19.78
C HIS A 29 -12.25 -0.63 21.24
N SER A 30 -12.63 0.26 22.16
CA SER A 30 -12.45 0.05 23.61
C SER A 30 -13.00 -1.30 24.10
N HIS A 31 -13.96 -1.89 23.39
CA HIS A 31 -14.46 -3.26 23.65
C HIS A 31 -13.57 -4.41 23.14
N PHE A 32 -12.52 -4.13 22.37
CA PHE A 32 -11.55 -5.10 21.83
C PHE A 32 -10.18 -5.03 22.51
N ASN A 33 -9.97 -4.09 23.43
CA ASN A 33 -8.72 -4.00 24.20
C ASN A 33 -8.39 -5.33 24.91
N ASP A 34 -9.40 -6.09 25.35
CA ASP A 34 -9.21 -7.41 25.96
C ASP A 34 -8.75 -8.49 24.98
N ILE A 35 -9.08 -8.39 23.67
CA ILE A 35 -8.60 -9.33 22.63
C ILE A 35 -7.17 -8.97 22.25
N GLY A 36 -6.87 -7.67 22.10
CA GLY A 36 -5.52 -7.20 21.82
C GLY A 36 -4.52 -7.44 22.97
N GLN A 37 -5.00 -7.72 24.18
CA GLN A 37 -4.20 -8.11 25.35
C GLN A 37 -3.96 -9.63 25.46
N GLN A 38 -4.72 -10.47 24.75
CA GLN A 38 -4.61 -11.94 24.91
C GLN A 38 -3.40 -12.55 24.21
N GLY A 39 -2.77 -11.83 23.27
CA GLY A 39 -1.62 -12.30 22.50
C GLY A 39 -1.96 -13.51 21.61
N GLY A 40 -1.24 -13.66 20.49
CA GLY A 40 -1.20 -14.94 19.78
C GLY A 40 -0.43 -15.99 20.59
N LYS A 41 -0.57 -17.25 20.23
CA LYS A 41 0.27 -18.33 20.79
C LYS A 41 1.70 -18.22 20.24
N ASP A 42 2.64 -18.78 20.99
CA ASP A 42 4.01 -18.94 20.51
C ASP A 42 4.06 -19.72 19.19
N ALA A 43 5.06 -19.41 18.36
CA ALA A 43 5.31 -20.12 17.12
C ALA A 43 5.55 -21.62 17.38
N SER A 44 4.92 -22.47 16.58
CA SER A 44 5.18 -23.90 16.63
C SER A 44 6.60 -24.23 16.15
N GLU A 45 7.09 -25.42 16.50
CA GLU A 45 8.36 -25.94 15.97
C GLU A 45 8.40 -25.95 14.42
N MET A 46 7.25 -26.20 13.77
CA MET A 46 7.17 -26.21 12.31
C MET A 46 7.25 -24.78 11.72
N THR A 47 6.59 -23.80 12.35
CA THR A 47 6.69 -22.39 11.96
C THR A 47 8.12 -21.88 12.11
N ILE A 48 8.76 -22.15 13.26
CA ILE A 48 10.17 -21.80 13.53
C ILE A 48 11.07 -22.42 12.46
N LYS A 49 10.85 -23.69 12.12
CA LYS A 49 11.65 -24.39 11.11
C LYS A 49 11.48 -23.78 9.72
N GLU A 50 10.26 -23.47 9.28
CA GLU A 50 10.03 -22.86 7.97
C GLU A 50 10.56 -21.41 7.91
N ASN A 51 10.41 -20.62 8.97
CA ASN A 51 11.02 -19.28 9.07
C ASN A 51 12.55 -19.37 8.95
N ASN A 52 13.19 -20.24 9.72
CA ASN A 52 14.65 -20.43 9.68
C ASN A 52 15.14 -20.95 8.32
N LYS A 53 14.35 -21.79 7.64
CA LYS A 53 14.66 -22.27 6.29
C LYS A 53 14.55 -21.14 5.27
N PHE A 54 13.51 -20.32 5.37
CA PHE A 54 13.32 -19.18 4.48
C PHE A 54 14.38 -18.10 4.68
N ALA A 55 14.76 -17.79 5.94
CA ALA A 55 15.82 -16.84 6.27
C ALA A 55 17.14 -17.13 5.53
N LYS A 56 17.51 -18.41 5.39
CA LYS A 56 18.73 -18.84 4.67
C LYS A 56 18.72 -18.53 3.17
N THR A 57 17.56 -18.22 2.61
CA THR A 57 17.40 -17.84 1.20
C THR A 57 17.48 -16.34 0.98
N LEU A 58 17.52 -15.54 2.05
CA LEU A 58 17.45 -14.07 1.97
C LEU A 58 18.84 -13.43 2.02
N ASN A 59 19.03 -12.36 1.25
CA ASN A 59 20.29 -11.63 1.19
C ASN A 59 20.36 -10.50 2.24
N PHE A 60 20.52 -10.85 3.52
CA PHE A 60 20.61 -9.87 4.61
C PHE A 60 21.84 -8.94 4.52
N ALA A 61 22.86 -9.32 3.74
CA ALA A 61 24.02 -8.47 3.51
C ALA A 61 23.68 -7.22 2.66
N ASP A 62 22.56 -7.20 1.94
CA ASP A 62 22.09 -6.01 1.22
C ASP A 62 21.35 -5.05 2.16
N THR A 63 22.10 -4.05 2.62
CA THR A 63 21.65 -3.01 3.55
C THR A 63 21.32 -1.68 2.87
N ARG A 64 21.39 -1.58 1.54
CA ARG A 64 21.24 -0.32 0.80
C ARG A 64 19.95 0.43 1.12
N ALA A 65 18.84 -0.29 1.32
CA ALA A 65 17.56 0.32 1.69
C ALA A 65 17.64 1.05 3.04
N PHE A 66 18.37 0.51 4.02
CA PHE A 66 18.57 1.15 5.33
C PHE A 66 19.46 2.39 5.21
N GLU A 67 20.53 2.31 4.41
CA GLU A 67 21.40 3.46 4.11
C GLU A 67 20.62 4.60 3.45
N ASN A 68 19.79 4.27 2.46
CA ASN A 68 18.89 5.21 1.81
C ASN A 68 17.86 5.80 2.77
N ASN A 69 17.36 5.00 3.72
CA ASN A 69 16.40 5.48 4.70
C ASN A 69 17.04 6.44 5.71
N ASN A 70 18.31 6.26 6.07
CA ASN A 70 19.01 7.16 7.00
C ASN A 70 19.54 8.43 6.33
N ARG A 71 19.66 8.44 5.00
CA ARG A 71 20.21 9.58 4.26
C ARG A 71 19.32 10.82 4.39
N GLY A 72 19.94 11.94 4.77
CA GLY A 72 19.30 13.24 4.79
C GLY A 72 18.38 13.50 5.99
N LEU A 73 18.41 12.68 7.05
CA LEU A 73 17.62 12.96 8.26
C LEU A 73 17.99 14.34 8.85
N ILE A 74 17.01 15.23 8.95
CA ILE A 74 17.14 16.58 9.52
C ILE A 74 16.66 16.59 10.97
N ALA A 75 15.49 16.02 11.22
CA ALA A 75 14.88 15.97 12.54
C ALA A 75 14.06 14.69 12.70
N SER A 76 14.27 13.97 13.79
CA SER A 76 13.39 12.89 14.23
C SER A 76 12.10 13.45 14.84
N PHE A 77 11.02 12.68 14.80
CA PHE A 77 9.71 13.11 15.27
C PHE A 77 9.71 13.57 16.73
N ASP A 78 8.94 14.62 17.00
CA ASP A 78 8.46 14.88 18.35
C ASP A 78 7.44 13.82 18.78
N LYS A 79 7.10 13.81 20.07
CA LYS A 79 6.13 12.86 20.61
C LYS A 79 4.77 12.96 19.89
N GLU A 80 4.30 14.17 19.59
CA GLU A 80 2.96 14.37 19.01
C GLU A 80 2.83 13.80 17.59
N THR A 81 3.89 13.91 16.79
CA THR A 81 3.96 13.39 15.42
C THR A 81 4.27 11.90 15.43
N GLY A 82 5.20 11.46 16.27
CA GLY A 82 5.52 10.03 16.43
C GLY A 82 4.34 9.20 16.94
N ASP A 83 3.51 9.76 17.83
CA ASP A 83 2.32 9.12 18.39
C ASP A 83 1.19 8.90 17.36
N ILE A 84 1.31 9.43 16.14
CA ILE A 84 0.31 9.16 15.09
C ILE A 84 0.33 7.66 14.72
N ILE A 85 1.52 7.08 14.56
CA ILE A 85 1.72 5.65 14.23
C ILE A 85 3.02 5.11 14.83
N ARG A 86 4.16 5.71 14.45
CA ARG A 86 5.50 5.13 14.67
C ARG A 86 5.74 4.66 16.10
N ASN A 87 5.37 5.48 17.08
CA ASN A 87 5.62 5.19 18.49
C ASN A 87 4.83 3.98 19.01
N SER A 88 3.75 3.57 18.33
CA SER A 88 3.02 2.35 18.68
C SER A 88 3.78 1.07 18.37
N PHE A 89 4.91 1.14 17.64
CA PHE A 89 5.75 0.00 17.26
C PHE A 89 7.15 0.04 17.92
N ASP A 90 7.28 0.70 19.08
CA ASP A 90 8.55 0.89 19.79
C ASP A 90 9.26 -0.42 20.21
N PHE A 91 8.53 -1.55 20.26
CA PHE A 91 9.09 -2.89 20.45
C PHE A 91 10.00 -3.36 19.30
N ILE A 92 9.98 -2.69 18.15
CA ILE A 92 10.86 -2.97 17.01
C ILE A 92 12.04 -1.99 17.05
N ASP A 93 13.25 -2.51 17.31
CA ASP A 93 14.50 -1.73 17.15
C ASP A 93 14.68 -1.39 15.65
N PRO A 94 14.74 -0.10 15.26
CA PRO A 94 14.91 0.33 13.87
C PRO A 94 16.32 0.12 13.32
N SER A 95 17.28 -0.31 14.13
CA SER A 95 18.66 -0.56 13.71
C SER A 95 18.74 -1.66 12.66
N VAL A 96 19.59 -1.47 11.64
CA VAL A 96 19.90 -2.52 10.65
C VAL A 96 20.45 -3.80 11.30
N ALA A 97 21.04 -3.71 12.49
CA ALA A 97 21.49 -4.88 13.26
C ALA A 97 20.34 -5.78 13.75
N ASN A 98 19.11 -5.25 13.77
CA ASN A 98 17.90 -5.99 14.13
C ASN A 98 17.20 -6.61 12.90
N ALA A 99 17.65 -6.29 11.68
CA ALA A 99 17.00 -6.69 10.44
C ALA A 99 16.98 -8.20 10.21
N ASP A 100 17.94 -8.94 10.76
CA ASP A 100 18.04 -10.41 10.69
C ASP A 100 17.68 -11.11 12.02
N GLN A 101 17.19 -10.36 13.01
CA GLN A 101 16.81 -10.85 14.35
C GLN A 101 15.28 -10.98 14.49
N ALA A 102 14.63 -11.62 13.52
CA ALA A 102 13.18 -11.78 13.53
C ALA A 102 12.71 -12.64 14.72
N PRO A 103 11.66 -12.24 15.46
CA PRO A 103 10.99 -13.13 16.40
C PRO A 103 10.48 -14.39 15.70
N ASP A 104 10.44 -15.51 16.43
CA ASP A 104 10.03 -16.82 15.91
C ASP A 104 8.63 -16.81 15.27
N SER A 105 7.77 -15.91 15.74
CA SER A 105 6.39 -15.68 15.30
C SER A 105 6.24 -14.80 14.06
N VAL A 106 7.32 -14.20 13.55
CA VAL A 106 7.30 -13.26 12.42
C VAL A 106 8.13 -13.79 11.27
N ASN A 107 7.63 -13.67 10.04
CA ASN A 107 8.42 -14.02 8.86
C ASN A 107 9.68 -13.14 8.78
N PRO A 108 10.89 -13.71 8.55
CA PRO A 108 12.14 -12.97 8.61
C PRO A 108 12.28 -11.89 7.51
N SER A 109 11.66 -12.08 6.35
CA SER A 109 11.61 -11.06 5.29
C SER A 109 10.69 -9.89 5.68
N LEU A 110 9.52 -10.20 6.24
CA LEU A 110 8.58 -9.19 6.75
C LEU A 110 9.18 -8.41 7.93
N TRP A 111 9.91 -9.08 8.83
CA TRP A 111 10.58 -8.41 9.94
C TRP A 111 11.61 -7.40 9.46
N ARG A 112 12.45 -7.75 8.48
CA ARG A 112 13.37 -6.79 7.85
C ARG A 112 12.63 -5.56 7.32
N GLN A 113 11.50 -5.76 6.64
CA GLN A 113 10.67 -4.66 6.15
C GLN A 113 10.10 -3.83 7.30
N ALA A 114 9.67 -4.47 8.39
CA ALA A 114 9.15 -3.82 9.57
C ALA A 114 10.21 -2.95 10.29
N VAL A 115 11.46 -3.42 10.36
CA VAL A 115 12.61 -2.66 10.87
C VAL A 115 12.91 -1.48 9.95
N LEU A 116 12.93 -1.70 8.62
CA LEU A 116 13.16 -0.64 7.63
C LEU A 116 12.12 0.47 7.73
N ASN A 117 10.84 0.13 7.79
CA ASN A 117 9.76 1.09 7.94
C ASN A 117 9.78 1.78 9.30
N GLN A 118 10.26 1.12 10.36
CA GLN A 118 10.41 1.72 11.69
C GLN A 118 11.56 2.74 11.75
N ALA A 119 12.57 2.59 10.90
CA ALA A 119 13.66 3.57 10.77
C ALA A 119 13.24 4.86 10.05
N ALA A 120 12.06 4.90 9.41
CA ALA A 120 11.49 6.13 8.85
C ALA A 120 10.86 6.93 9.99
N GLU A 121 11.56 7.95 10.47
CA GLU A 121 11.28 8.56 11.78
C GLU A 121 11.22 10.07 11.82
N GLY A 122 10.99 10.73 10.69
CA GLY A 122 11.01 12.18 10.71
C GLY A 122 11.05 12.88 9.36
N LEU A 123 11.73 14.02 9.38
CA LEU A 123 11.92 14.93 8.26
C LEU A 123 13.27 14.64 7.60
N TYR A 124 13.23 14.37 6.31
CA TYR A 124 14.40 14.05 5.50
C TYR A 124 14.57 15.06 4.37
N GLU A 125 15.81 15.48 4.13
CA GLU A 125 16.24 16.22 2.96
C GLU A 125 16.63 15.24 1.85
N VAL A 126 15.81 15.18 0.79
CA VAL A 126 16.00 14.28 -0.35
C VAL A 126 16.93 14.92 -1.39
N ILE A 127 16.69 16.20 -1.66
CA ILE A 127 17.53 17.04 -2.52
C ILE A 127 17.87 18.31 -1.75
N PRO A 128 19.17 18.63 -1.57
CA PRO A 128 19.61 19.76 -0.74
C PRO A 128 18.88 21.06 -1.04
N GLY A 129 18.21 21.64 -0.04
CA GLY A 129 17.46 22.89 -0.15
C GLY A 129 16.21 22.85 -1.04
N LYS A 130 15.88 21.72 -1.67
CA LYS A 130 14.89 21.65 -2.76
C LYS A 130 13.76 20.67 -2.51
N VAL A 131 14.03 19.50 -1.93
CA VAL A 131 12.99 18.47 -1.73
C VAL A 131 13.15 17.87 -0.36
N TYR A 132 12.06 17.86 0.39
CA TYR A 132 11.98 17.27 1.72
C TYR A 132 10.83 16.27 1.80
N GLN A 133 10.95 15.25 2.65
CA GLN A 133 9.87 14.31 2.94
C GLN A 133 9.70 14.11 4.44
N VAL A 134 8.45 14.11 4.89
CA VAL A 134 8.09 13.61 6.21
C VAL A 134 7.63 12.16 6.05
N ARG A 135 8.35 11.22 6.67
CA ARG A 135 8.14 9.78 6.48
C ARG A 135 7.90 9.07 7.82
N GLY A 136 6.94 8.15 7.86
CA GLY A 136 6.60 7.37 9.06
C GLY A 136 5.52 7.99 9.95
N ALA A 137 4.97 9.15 9.57
CA ALA A 137 3.81 9.76 10.24
C ALA A 137 2.46 9.19 9.76
N ASP A 138 2.44 8.58 8.57
CA ASP A 138 1.28 7.94 7.96
C ASP A 138 1.70 6.69 7.14
N LEU A 139 0.75 6.06 6.44
CA LEU A 139 1.04 5.03 5.44
C LEU A 139 1.87 5.59 4.29
N ALA A 140 1.49 6.76 3.80
CA ALA A 140 2.23 7.54 2.82
C ALA A 140 3.19 8.53 3.49
N SER A 141 4.12 9.03 2.68
CA SER A 141 4.98 10.17 2.99
C SER A 141 4.46 11.41 2.29
N ILE A 142 4.57 12.57 2.94
CA ILE A 142 4.29 13.86 2.32
C ILE A 142 5.59 14.49 1.86
N SER A 143 5.63 14.94 0.61
CA SER A 143 6.80 15.60 0.03
C SER A 143 6.57 17.10 -0.07
N PHE A 144 7.57 17.90 0.30
CA PHE A 144 7.59 19.35 0.11
C PHE A 144 8.68 19.70 -0.89
N ILE A 145 8.26 20.24 -2.03
CA ILE A 145 9.13 20.57 -3.16
C ILE A 145 9.23 22.08 -3.29
N ARG A 146 10.45 22.60 -3.32
CA ARG A 146 10.73 24.03 -3.41
C ARG A 146 10.33 24.58 -4.77
N SER A 147 9.52 25.64 -4.76
CA SER A 147 9.19 26.46 -5.93
C SER A 147 9.75 27.88 -5.76
N ASP A 148 9.46 28.80 -6.69
CA ASP A 148 10.00 30.16 -6.66
C ASP A 148 9.53 30.94 -5.43
N ASN A 149 8.27 30.76 -5.01
CA ASN A 149 7.63 31.55 -3.96
C ASN A 149 7.21 30.73 -2.73
N GLY A 150 7.45 29.42 -2.71
CA GLY A 150 7.08 28.59 -1.57
C GLY A 150 7.34 27.10 -1.74
N TRP A 151 6.36 26.31 -1.27
CA TRP A 151 6.40 24.84 -1.30
C TRP A 151 5.22 24.28 -2.09
N ILE A 152 5.48 23.22 -2.85
CA ILE A 152 4.47 22.33 -3.42
C ILE A 152 4.39 21.11 -2.50
N ALA A 153 3.22 20.86 -1.93
CA ALA A 153 2.94 19.64 -1.17
C ALA A 153 2.49 18.53 -2.13
N TYR A 154 3.25 17.44 -2.20
CA TYR A 154 2.95 16.31 -3.08
C TYR A 154 2.56 15.10 -2.22
N ASP A 155 1.32 14.64 -2.40
CA ASP A 155 0.59 13.63 -1.62
C ASP A 155 0.49 13.96 -0.14
N VAL A 156 -0.75 14.21 0.31
CA VAL A 156 -1.05 14.91 1.57
C VAL A 156 -1.60 13.99 2.65
N LEU A 157 -1.08 12.75 2.71
CA LEU A 157 -1.36 11.75 3.74
C LEU A 157 -2.83 11.30 3.81
N LEU A 158 -3.13 10.35 4.72
CA LEU A 158 -4.45 9.71 4.83
C LEU A 158 -5.46 10.53 5.60
N THR A 159 -5.02 11.22 6.65
CA THR A 159 -5.92 11.95 7.54
C THR A 159 -5.53 13.42 7.66
N LYS A 160 -6.54 14.27 7.88
CA LYS A 160 -6.35 15.70 8.13
C LYS A 160 -5.37 15.92 9.28
N GLU A 161 -5.54 15.16 10.36
CA GLU A 161 -4.76 15.28 11.59
C GLU A 161 -3.28 14.93 11.35
N SER A 162 -3.02 13.88 10.57
CA SER A 162 -1.66 13.49 10.18
C SER A 162 -0.98 14.55 9.30
N ALA A 163 -1.69 15.07 8.30
CA ALA A 163 -1.18 16.11 7.42
C ALA A 163 -0.93 17.44 8.16
N GLU A 164 -1.81 17.84 9.08
CA GLU A 164 -1.64 19.05 9.88
C GLU A 164 -0.39 18.98 10.75
N LYS A 165 -0.20 17.86 11.46
CA LYS A 165 0.99 17.63 12.30
C LYS A 165 2.26 17.54 11.47
N SER A 166 2.23 16.83 10.36
CA SER A 166 3.38 16.70 9.45
C SER A 166 3.78 18.04 8.82
N LEU A 167 2.81 18.88 8.46
CA LEU A 167 3.06 20.24 7.96
C LEU A 167 3.73 21.10 9.03
N LYS A 168 3.20 21.12 10.26
CA LYS A 168 3.80 21.87 11.38
C LYS A 168 5.21 21.37 11.71
N PHE A 169 5.39 20.05 11.74
CA PHE A 169 6.67 19.42 11.98
C PHE A 169 7.69 19.79 10.89
N PHE A 170 7.29 19.79 9.62
CA PHE A 170 8.11 20.27 8.51
C PHE A 170 8.52 21.74 8.69
N GLN A 171 7.56 22.64 8.90
CA GLN A 171 7.81 24.08 9.03
C GLN A 171 8.75 24.42 10.19
N ASN A 172 8.64 23.71 11.30
CA ASN A 172 9.46 23.94 12.49
C ASN A 172 10.90 23.45 12.34
N ASN A 173 11.15 22.49 11.43
CA ASN A 173 12.43 21.76 11.37
C ASN A 173 13.17 21.90 10.04
N VAL A 174 12.52 22.37 8.97
CA VAL A 174 13.20 22.60 7.69
C VAL A 174 14.29 23.68 7.87
N PRO A 175 15.53 23.48 7.36
CA PRO A 175 16.63 24.40 7.62
C PRO A 175 16.40 25.83 7.10
N GLU A 176 15.68 25.96 5.98
CA GLU A 176 15.34 27.24 5.36
C GLU A 176 13.92 27.20 4.81
N GLY A 177 13.20 28.33 4.94
CA GLY A 177 11.89 28.51 4.32
C GLY A 177 10.71 27.86 5.05
N GLY A 178 10.84 27.56 6.34
CA GLY A 178 9.74 27.03 7.15
C GLY A 178 8.55 27.98 7.31
N ASP A 179 8.76 29.27 7.08
CA ASP A 179 7.74 30.33 7.07
C ASP A 179 7.09 30.55 5.69
N LEU A 180 7.60 29.90 4.65
CA LEU A 180 7.11 30.09 3.29
C LEU A 180 5.80 29.32 3.04
N PRO A 181 4.92 29.85 2.18
CA PRO A 181 3.61 29.27 1.99
C PRO A 181 3.66 27.96 1.21
N VAL A 182 2.67 27.10 1.45
CA VAL A 182 2.35 26.05 0.47
C VAL A 182 1.54 26.70 -0.65
N VAL A 183 2.11 26.75 -1.85
CA VAL A 183 1.51 27.40 -3.03
C VAL A 183 0.67 26.45 -3.87
N ALA A 184 0.95 25.14 -3.77
CA ALA A 184 0.21 24.11 -4.48
C ALA A 184 0.18 22.79 -3.70
N MET A 185 -0.86 22.01 -3.95
CA MET A 185 -0.97 20.59 -3.62
C MET A 185 -1.10 19.78 -4.90
N ILE A 186 -0.45 18.64 -4.96
CA ILE A 186 -0.58 17.68 -6.05
C ILE A 186 -1.00 16.34 -5.45
N TYR A 187 -2.11 15.79 -5.95
CA TYR A 187 -2.47 14.40 -5.73
C TYR A 187 -1.96 13.58 -6.90
N SER A 188 -1.14 12.60 -6.61
CA SER A 188 -0.64 11.69 -7.63
C SER A 188 -1.70 10.78 -8.22
N HIS A 189 -2.60 10.30 -7.37
CA HIS A 189 -3.57 9.29 -7.74
C HIS A 189 -4.76 9.21 -6.78
N SER A 190 -5.71 8.33 -7.11
CA SER A 190 -7.04 8.27 -6.48
C SER A 190 -7.15 7.49 -5.17
N HIS A 191 -6.06 7.21 -4.45
CA HIS A 191 -6.13 6.53 -3.14
C HIS A 191 -6.06 7.49 -1.95
N ALA A 192 -6.76 7.12 -0.87
CA ALA A 192 -7.07 8.00 0.24
C ALA A 192 -5.85 8.48 1.02
N ASP A 193 -4.76 7.72 1.05
CA ASP A 193 -3.49 8.07 1.67
C ASP A 193 -2.69 9.15 0.93
N HIS A 194 -3.16 9.59 -0.25
CA HIS A 194 -2.51 10.62 -1.07
C HIS A 194 -3.27 11.94 -1.10
N PHE A 195 -4.58 11.92 -0.82
CA PHE A 195 -5.43 13.12 -0.79
C PHE A 195 -6.13 13.34 0.55
N GLY A 196 -6.15 12.35 1.43
CA GLY A 196 -7.01 12.31 2.61
C GLY A 196 -6.76 13.43 3.61
N GLY A 197 -5.53 13.93 3.72
CA GLY A 197 -5.20 15.08 4.56
C GLY A 197 -5.35 16.44 3.90
N ALA A 198 -5.88 16.53 2.66
CA ALA A 198 -5.92 17.76 1.87
C ALA A 198 -6.50 19.00 2.57
N ARG A 199 -7.52 18.83 3.42
CA ARG A 199 -8.09 19.98 4.14
C ARG A 199 -7.12 20.63 5.12
N ALA A 200 -6.18 19.89 5.71
CA ALA A 200 -5.19 20.48 6.60
C ALA A 200 -4.36 21.54 5.85
N ILE A 201 -3.90 21.20 4.65
CA ILE A 201 -3.11 22.08 3.82
C ILE A 201 -3.97 23.23 3.27
N LYS A 202 -5.18 22.96 2.76
CA LYS A 202 -6.06 23.99 2.18
C LYS A 202 -6.57 24.99 3.22
N GLU A 203 -6.81 24.57 4.46
CA GLU A 203 -7.19 25.48 5.54
C GLU A 203 -6.02 26.35 6.00
N ALA A 204 -4.80 25.81 6.07
CA ALA A 204 -3.59 26.57 6.37
C ALA A 204 -3.21 27.55 5.24
N TYR A 205 -3.45 27.15 3.98
CA TYR A 205 -3.12 27.91 2.78
C TYR A 205 -4.29 27.95 1.79
N PRO A 206 -5.28 28.84 2.01
CA PRO A 206 -6.49 28.92 1.17
C PRO A 206 -6.22 29.18 -0.30
N GLU A 207 -5.12 29.86 -0.63
CA GLU A 207 -4.73 30.20 -2.00
C GLU A 207 -3.99 29.06 -2.71
N ALA A 208 -3.60 27.99 -2.00
CA ALA A 208 -2.89 26.87 -2.59
C ALA A 208 -3.70 26.22 -3.72
N LYS A 209 -3.10 26.10 -4.90
CA LYS A 209 -3.73 25.46 -6.07
C LYS A 209 -3.70 23.94 -5.94
N VAL A 210 -4.77 23.27 -6.32
CA VAL A 210 -4.88 21.81 -6.23
C VAL A 210 -4.79 21.20 -7.62
N TYR A 211 -3.87 20.27 -7.79
CA TYR A 211 -3.69 19.51 -9.02
C TYR A 211 -3.97 18.03 -8.73
N GLY A 212 -4.49 17.31 -9.73
CA GLY A 212 -4.67 15.87 -9.65
C GLY A 212 -4.51 15.20 -11.00
N SER A 213 -4.33 13.88 -10.98
CA SER A 213 -4.32 13.06 -12.19
C SER A 213 -5.69 13.08 -12.90
N LYS A 214 -5.72 12.79 -14.20
CA LYS A 214 -6.97 12.74 -14.99
C LYS A 214 -8.03 11.88 -14.33
N HIS A 215 -9.27 12.35 -14.25
CA HIS A 215 -10.42 11.62 -13.69
C HIS A 215 -10.31 11.27 -12.21
N ILE A 216 -9.36 11.84 -11.45
CA ILE A 216 -9.15 11.50 -10.04
C ILE A 216 -10.44 11.59 -9.21
N THR A 217 -11.23 12.65 -9.38
CA THR A 217 -12.49 12.83 -8.63
C THR A 217 -13.50 11.71 -8.93
N LYS A 218 -13.58 11.29 -10.20
CA LYS A 218 -14.49 10.22 -10.63
C LYS A 218 -14.05 8.89 -10.02
N GLU A 219 -12.77 8.56 -10.10
CA GLU A 219 -12.26 7.26 -9.62
C GLU A 219 -12.30 7.15 -8.09
N ILE A 220 -12.09 8.26 -7.35
CA ILE A 220 -12.31 8.31 -5.89
C ILE A 220 -13.75 7.90 -5.54
N VAL A 221 -14.74 8.41 -6.27
CA VAL A 221 -16.16 8.09 -6.02
C VAL A 221 -16.47 6.64 -6.41
N ASP A 222 -16.05 6.20 -7.58
CA ASP A 222 -16.33 4.86 -8.09
C ASP A 222 -15.75 3.77 -7.19
N GLU A 223 -14.53 3.98 -6.70
CA GLU A 223 -13.86 3.00 -5.86
C GLU A 223 -14.45 2.97 -4.45
N ASN A 224 -14.66 4.13 -3.82
CA ASN A 224 -14.93 4.17 -2.38
C ASN A 224 -16.42 4.18 -2.01
N VAL A 225 -17.32 4.46 -2.95
CA VAL A 225 -18.76 4.63 -2.65
C VAL A 225 -19.56 3.37 -2.95
N LEU A 226 -19.45 2.81 -4.16
CA LEU A 226 -20.37 1.77 -4.64
C LEU A 226 -20.25 0.45 -3.86
N ALA A 227 -19.02 0.05 -3.50
CA ALA A 227 -18.73 -1.13 -2.70
C ALA A 227 -18.19 -0.78 -1.30
N GLY A 228 -18.36 0.48 -0.86
CA GLY A 228 -17.66 1.06 0.29
C GLY A 228 -17.80 0.26 1.58
N ASN A 229 -19.02 -0.18 1.94
CA ASN A 229 -19.21 -0.95 3.18
C ASN A 229 -18.46 -2.30 3.18
N ALA A 230 -18.49 -3.01 2.04
CA ALA A 230 -17.81 -4.30 1.92
C ALA A 230 -16.28 -4.12 1.92
N MET A 231 -15.78 -3.15 1.16
CA MET A 231 -14.36 -2.81 1.09
C MET A 231 -13.82 -2.38 2.45
N SER A 232 -14.50 -1.47 3.15
CA SER A 232 -14.10 -0.98 4.47
C SER A 232 -14.01 -2.10 5.51
N ARG A 233 -15.00 -3.00 5.56
CA ARG A 233 -14.95 -4.14 6.51
C ARG A 233 -13.81 -5.12 6.20
N ARG A 234 -13.52 -5.36 4.91
CA ARG A 234 -12.41 -6.23 4.47
C ARG A 234 -11.05 -5.55 4.67
N GLY A 235 -10.98 -4.24 4.48
CA GLY A 235 -9.81 -3.41 4.76
C GLY A 235 -9.38 -3.52 6.23
N ALA A 236 -10.34 -3.61 7.16
CA ALA A 236 -10.05 -3.85 8.57
C ALA A 236 -9.32 -5.19 8.82
N TYR A 237 -9.48 -6.21 7.97
CA TYR A 237 -8.65 -7.42 8.03
C TYR A 237 -7.27 -7.20 7.40
N GLN A 238 -7.22 -6.59 6.21
CA GLN A 238 -5.97 -6.33 5.49
C GLN A 238 -4.97 -5.52 6.31
N TYR A 239 -5.47 -4.53 7.06
CA TYR A 239 -4.65 -3.67 7.93
C TYR A 239 -4.73 -4.06 9.41
N GLY A 240 -5.38 -5.18 9.74
CA GLY A 240 -5.48 -5.70 11.11
C GLY A 240 -6.05 -4.71 12.14
N ALA A 241 -7.08 -3.92 11.80
CA ALA A 241 -7.60 -2.83 12.64
C ALA A 241 -8.00 -3.20 14.09
N THR A 242 -8.14 -4.50 14.40
CA THR A 242 -8.43 -5.01 15.75
C THR A 242 -7.25 -5.74 16.41
N LEU A 243 -6.08 -5.73 15.78
CA LEU A 243 -4.84 -6.30 16.28
C LEU A 243 -3.98 -5.18 16.87
N ASN A 244 -3.32 -5.45 17.99
CA ASN A 244 -2.36 -4.51 18.56
C ASN A 244 -0.99 -4.69 17.91
N PRO A 245 -0.16 -3.63 17.87
CA PRO A 245 1.26 -3.75 17.59
C PRO A 245 1.95 -4.70 18.58
N HIS A 246 2.44 -5.83 18.08
CA HIS A 246 3.11 -6.89 18.87
C HIS A 246 3.76 -7.90 17.93
N GLU A 247 4.75 -8.66 18.39
CA GLU A 247 5.34 -9.80 17.64
C GLU A 247 4.34 -10.94 17.34
N HIS A 248 3.21 -10.95 18.04
CA HIS A 248 2.08 -11.89 17.83
C HIS A 248 0.84 -11.18 17.25
N GLY A 249 1.00 -9.94 16.80
CA GLY A 249 -0.06 -9.06 16.30
C GLY A 249 0.37 -8.40 15.00
N ILE A 250 0.15 -7.08 14.88
CA ILE A 250 0.67 -6.33 13.73
C ILE A 250 2.13 -6.00 13.98
N VAL A 251 2.96 -6.28 12.98
CA VAL A 251 4.35 -5.80 12.95
C VAL A 251 4.57 -4.72 11.91
N ASP A 252 3.77 -4.66 10.84
CA ASP A 252 3.93 -3.70 9.74
C ASP A 252 2.71 -3.69 8.80
N ALA A 253 2.58 -2.65 7.97
CA ALA A 253 1.60 -2.55 6.88
C ALA A 253 2.25 -2.54 5.48
N ALA A 254 3.47 -3.07 5.38
CA ALA A 254 4.32 -3.20 4.18
C ALA A 254 4.87 -1.87 3.63
N LEU A 255 3.99 -0.93 3.31
CA LEU A 255 4.34 0.39 2.77
C LEU A 255 4.88 1.33 3.85
N ALA A 256 4.39 1.15 5.08
CA ALA A 256 4.85 1.79 6.31
C ALA A 256 4.40 0.95 7.52
N LYS A 257 4.49 1.52 8.74
CA LYS A 257 4.07 0.85 9.97
C LYS A 257 2.57 0.58 10.05
N GLY A 258 1.73 1.47 9.51
CA GLY A 258 0.28 1.40 9.67
C GLY A 258 -0.46 2.52 8.96
N LEU A 259 -1.75 2.64 9.26
CA LEU A 259 -2.63 3.73 8.81
C LEU A 259 -2.79 4.75 9.93
N SER A 260 -2.80 6.05 9.62
CA SER A 260 -3.16 7.06 10.63
C SER A 260 -4.66 6.98 10.96
N THR A 261 -5.02 7.42 12.16
CA THR A 261 -6.42 7.52 12.61
C THR A 261 -6.88 8.96 12.58
N GLY A 262 -8.08 9.21 12.07
CA GLY A 262 -8.60 10.56 11.91
C GLY A 262 -9.59 10.71 10.76
N THR A 263 -9.70 11.94 10.29
CA THR A 263 -10.68 12.35 9.29
C THR A 263 -10.07 12.28 7.89
N ILE A 264 -10.61 11.43 7.02
CA ILE A 264 -10.30 11.43 5.58
C ILE A 264 -11.08 12.57 4.91
N THR A 265 -10.38 13.42 4.19
CA THR A 265 -10.91 14.62 3.55
C THR A 265 -10.53 14.67 2.07
N TYR A 266 -11.19 15.53 1.30
CA TYR A 266 -10.85 15.77 -0.10
C TYR A 266 -11.14 17.23 -0.45
N VAL A 267 -10.25 17.82 -1.27
CA VAL A 267 -10.43 19.15 -1.88
C VAL A 267 -10.35 18.95 -3.38
N LEU A 268 -11.35 19.40 -4.12
CA LEU A 268 -11.41 19.25 -5.57
C LEU A 268 -10.19 19.88 -6.25
N PRO A 269 -9.55 19.19 -7.21
CA PRO A 269 -8.53 19.77 -8.05
C PRO A 269 -9.05 21.01 -8.79
N ASP A 270 -8.26 22.08 -8.78
CA ASP A 270 -8.41 23.22 -9.68
C ASP A 270 -8.03 22.85 -11.12
N TYR A 271 -7.16 21.85 -11.28
CA TYR A 271 -6.67 21.35 -12.57
C TYR A 271 -6.47 19.83 -12.53
N GLU A 272 -6.95 19.13 -13.55
CA GLU A 272 -6.65 17.71 -13.78
C GLU A 272 -5.67 17.57 -14.95
N LEU A 273 -4.58 16.84 -14.74
CA LEU A 273 -3.49 16.61 -15.69
C LEU A 273 -3.80 15.46 -16.65
N ASN A 274 -3.10 15.42 -17.80
CA ASN A 274 -3.04 14.30 -18.75
C ASN A 274 -4.35 13.94 -19.47
N HIS A 275 -5.26 14.91 -19.64
CA HIS A 275 -6.48 14.70 -20.46
C HIS A 275 -6.18 14.64 -21.95
N GLU A 276 -5.18 15.41 -22.42
CA GLU A 276 -4.90 15.56 -23.86
C GLU A 276 -3.61 14.87 -24.31
N GLN A 277 -2.66 14.68 -23.40
CA GLN A 277 -1.32 14.17 -23.70
C GLN A 277 -0.90 13.12 -22.68
N GLU A 278 -0.15 12.12 -23.13
CA GLU A 278 0.42 11.09 -22.27
C GLU A 278 1.42 11.70 -21.28
N ILE A 279 2.25 12.63 -21.76
CA ILE A 279 3.14 13.45 -20.93
C ILE A 279 2.70 14.91 -21.10
N GLU A 280 2.34 15.54 -20.00
CA GLU A 280 1.95 16.95 -19.95
C GLU A 280 2.99 17.74 -19.16
N THR A 281 3.43 18.88 -19.69
CA THR A 281 4.40 19.75 -19.01
C THR A 281 3.70 21.00 -18.49
N LEU A 282 3.80 21.26 -17.18
CA LEU A 282 3.31 22.49 -16.56
C LEU A 282 4.41 23.20 -15.78
N VAL A 283 4.26 24.52 -15.66
CA VAL A 283 5.06 25.33 -14.74
C VAL A 283 4.18 25.66 -13.54
N ILE A 284 4.52 25.10 -12.37
CA ILE A 284 3.81 25.33 -11.11
C ILE A 284 4.70 26.22 -10.23
N ASP A 285 4.27 27.47 -10.05
CA ASP A 285 5.01 28.49 -9.28
C ASP A 285 6.51 28.58 -9.69
N GLY A 286 6.75 28.68 -10.99
CA GLY A 286 8.10 28.80 -11.57
C GLY A 286 8.86 27.48 -11.76
N LEU A 287 8.36 26.38 -11.21
CA LEU A 287 8.97 25.06 -11.37
C LEU A 287 8.35 24.29 -12.54
N GLU A 288 9.16 23.98 -13.56
CA GLU A 288 8.75 23.07 -14.64
C GLU A 288 8.68 21.62 -14.13
N MET A 289 7.53 20.98 -14.37
CA MET A 289 7.25 19.60 -14.02
C MET A 289 6.61 18.89 -15.22
N GLN A 290 7.06 17.66 -15.50
CA GLN A 290 6.58 16.82 -16.59
C GLN A 290 5.82 15.62 -16.00
N PHE A 291 4.52 15.53 -16.26
CA PHE A 291 3.62 14.55 -15.69
C PHE A 291 3.29 13.48 -16.74
N MET A 292 3.63 12.22 -16.48
CA MET A 292 3.24 11.08 -17.33
C MET A 292 2.03 10.38 -16.73
N ASP A 293 1.01 10.15 -17.55
CA ASP A 293 -0.13 9.32 -17.16
C ASP A 293 0.29 7.89 -16.87
N ALA A 294 -0.09 7.41 -15.69
CA ALA A 294 0.09 6.04 -15.23
C ALA A 294 -1.24 5.40 -14.83
N SER A 295 -2.37 6.00 -15.19
CA SER A 295 -3.72 5.51 -14.91
C SER A 295 -3.92 4.05 -15.33
N GLY A 296 -4.54 3.23 -14.50
CA GLY A 296 -4.74 1.79 -14.71
C GLY A 296 -3.54 0.91 -14.34
N THR A 297 -2.55 1.47 -13.65
CA THR A 297 -1.43 0.73 -13.04
C THR A 297 -1.72 0.49 -11.55
N GLU A 298 -1.15 1.26 -10.62
CA GLU A 298 -1.49 1.16 -9.20
C GLU A 298 -2.92 1.66 -8.97
N ALA A 299 -3.29 2.82 -9.50
CA ALA A 299 -4.65 3.32 -9.39
C ALA A 299 -5.32 3.48 -10.74
N ALA A 300 -6.66 3.57 -10.74
CA ALA A 300 -7.42 3.85 -11.97
C ALA A 300 -7.12 5.24 -12.54
N SER A 301 -6.78 6.19 -11.68
CA SER A 301 -6.28 7.52 -12.02
C SER A 301 -4.95 7.72 -11.30
N GLU A 302 -3.85 7.84 -12.04
CA GLU A 302 -2.50 7.95 -11.49
C GLU A 302 -1.56 8.66 -12.46
N MET A 303 -0.55 9.35 -11.92
CA MET A 303 0.54 9.94 -12.70
C MET A 303 1.87 9.87 -11.96
N VAL A 304 2.95 9.89 -12.74
CA VAL A 304 4.34 10.06 -12.24
C VAL A 304 4.91 11.37 -12.78
N THR A 305 5.92 11.92 -12.10
CA THR A 305 6.38 13.28 -12.38
C THR A 305 7.90 13.37 -12.44
N TYR A 306 8.42 13.97 -13.50
CA TYR A 306 9.83 14.31 -13.63
C TYR A 306 10.03 15.82 -13.48
N ILE A 307 11.06 16.22 -12.74
CA ILE A 307 11.42 17.63 -12.48
C ILE A 307 12.80 17.90 -13.09
N PRO A 308 12.87 18.45 -14.32
CA PRO A 308 14.13 18.53 -15.07
C PRO A 308 15.22 19.34 -14.37
N SER A 309 14.86 20.47 -13.74
CA SER A 309 15.82 21.33 -13.03
C SER A 309 16.44 20.67 -11.78
N MET A 310 15.86 19.56 -11.34
CA MET A 310 16.31 18.79 -10.19
C MET A 310 16.81 17.39 -10.58
N LYS A 311 16.65 16.99 -11.85
CA LYS A 311 16.91 15.61 -12.31
C LYS A 311 16.25 14.57 -11.41
N ALA A 312 15.02 14.87 -10.99
CA ALA A 312 14.33 14.14 -9.95
C ALA A 312 13.08 13.48 -10.53
N LEU A 313 12.95 12.18 -10.28
CA LEU A 313 11.81 11.38 -10.68
C LEU A 313 10.95 11.04 -9.46
N TRP A 314 9.75 11.57 -9.43
CA TRP A 314 8.71 11.24 -8.47
C TRP A 314 7.80 10.15 -9.05
N THR A 315 7.79 8.97 -8.45
CA THR A 315 7.16 7.77 -9.07
C THR A 315 5.82 7.36 -8.46
N GLY A 316 5.33 8.12 -7.49
CA GLY A 316 4.11 7.78 -6.75
C GLY A 316 4.13 6.37 -6.24
N GLU A 317 3.13 5.59 -6.66
CA GLU A 317 3.01 4.20 -6.25
C GLU A 317 3.15 3.23 -7.44
N LEU A 318 3.44 3.74 -8.64
CA LEU A 318 3.92 2.97 -9.78
C LEU A 318 5.16 2.14 -9.39
N THR A 319 5.97 2.64 -8.47
CA THR A 319 7.04 1.87 -7.84
C THR A 319 7.06 2.08 -6.32
N TYR A 320 7.38 1.02 -5.59
CA TYR A 320 7.78 1.09 -4.17
C TYR A 320 8.75 -0.06 -3.89
N GLN A 321 9.40 -0.10 -2.73
CA GLN A 321 10.36 -1.16 -2.40
C GLN A 321 9.69 -2.47 -1.96
N GLY A 322 8.87 -3.06 -2.85
CA GLY A 322 8.26 -4.40 -2.75
C GLY A 322 7.39 -4.71 -3.98
N MET A 323 6.68 -5.84 -3.96
CA MET A 323 5.70 -6.20 -4.99
C MET A 323 4.28 -5.71 -4.64
N HIS A 324 3.68 -4.86 -5.46
CA HIS A 324 2.40 -4.21 -5.10
C HIS A 324 1.22 -5.12 -5.41
N ASN A 325 0.05 -4.75 -4.92
CA ASN A 325 -1.20 -5.39 -5.24
C ASN A 325 -1.59 -5.15 -6.70
N ILE A 326 -1.59 -6.21 -7.50
CA ILE A 326 -2.37 -6.28 -8.74
C ILE A 326 -3.86 -6.51 -8.40
N TYR A 327 -4.11 -7.21 -7.30
CA TYR A 327 -5.42 -7.33 -6.69
C TYR A 327 -5.32 -7.12 -5.18
N THR A 328 -5.90 -6.03 -4.68
CA THR A 328 -5.93 -5.73 -3.24
C THR A 328 -6.97 -6.60 -2.51
N LEU A 329 -6.60 -7.14 -1.35
CA LEU A 329 -7.43 -8.10 -0.62
C LEU A 329 -8.70 -7.49 -0.01
N ARG A 330 -8.70 -6.18 0.28
CA ARG A 330 -9.94 -5.44 0.64
C ARG A 330 -11.01 -5.53 -0.46
N GLY A 331 -10.60 -5.86 -1.68
CA GLY A 331 -11.44 -6.01 -2.86
C GLY A 331 -11.42 -4.73 -3.68
N ALA A 332 -11.04 -4.83 -4.95
CA ALA A 332 -11.14 -3.77 -5.95
C ALA A 332 -11.22 -4.43 -7.34
N LYS A 333 -11.31 -3.61 -8.40
CA LYS A 333 -11.04 -4.09 -9.75
C LYS A 333 -9.59 -4.55 -9.84
N VAL A 334 -9.34 -5.62 -10.61
CA VAL A 334 -7.97 -6.07 -10.87
C VAL A 334 -7.24 -5.02 -11.71
N ARG A 335 -5.99 -4.75 -11.36
CA ARG A 335 -5.08 -3.83 -12.07
C ARG A 335 -4.36 -4.56 -13.19
N ASP A 336 -3.95 -3.83 -14.23
CA ASP A 336 -3.28 -4.44 -15.38
C ASP A 336 -1.76 -4.53 -15.17
N ALA A 337 -1.30 -5.71 -14.78
CA ALA A 337 0.12 -5.99 -14.56
C ALA A 337 1.01 -5.81 -15.80
N LEU A 338 0.49 -6.06 -17.01
CA LEU A 338 1.24 -5.86 -18.25
C LEU A 338 1.38 -4.37 -18.54
N LYS A 339 0.29 -3.62 -18.40
CA LYS A 339 0.31 -2.16 -18.52
C LYS A 339 1.28 -1.55 -17.51
N TRP A 340 1.26 -2.01 -16.26
CA TRP A 340 2.15 -1.55 -15.21
C TRP A 340 3.62 -1.77 -15.55
N SER A 341 3.99 -2.98 -15.97
CA SER A 341 5.34 -3.29 -16.45
C SER A 341 5.75 -2.37 -17.60
N LYS A 342 4.89 -2.21 -18.62
CA LYS A 342 5.19 -1.33 -19.77
C LYS A 342 5.32 0.14 -19.38
N LYS A 343 4.51 0.63 -18.44
CA LYS A 343 4.56 2.01 -17.98
C LYS A 343 5.85 2.31 -17.22
N ILE A 344 6.32 1.38 -16.38
CA ILE A 344 7.65 1.49 -15.76
C ILE A 344 8.75 1.52 -16.83
N ASN A 345 8.64 0.69 -17.88
CA ASN A 345 9.60 0.71 -18.98
C ASN A 345 9.59 2.04 -19.75
N GLU A 346 8.41 2.59 -20.03
CA GLU A 346 8.27 3.88 -20.70
C GLU A 346 8.87 5.03 -19.87
N MET A 347 8.61 5.04 -18.56
CA MET A 347 9.21 5.99 -17.63
C MET A 347 10.74 5.86 -17.59
N LEU A 348 11.26 4.63 -17.55
CA LEU A 348 12.69 4.34 -17.61
C LEU A 348 13.32 4.84 -18.91
N ASP A 349 12.72 4.55 -20.06
CA ASP A 349 13.22 4.96 -21.37
C ASP A 349 13.15 6.49 -21.56
N THR A 350 12.16 7.15 -20.94
CA THR A 350 11.93 8.59 -21.08
C THR A 350 12.86 9.41 -20.17
N TRP A 351 13.03 9.02 -18.90
CA TRP A 351 13.72 9.84 -17.89
C TRP A 351 14.79 9.10 -17.09
N GLY A 352 14.94 7.78 -17.26
CA GLY A 352 15.83 6.97 -16.43
C GLY A 352 17.29 7.41 -16.46
N ALA A 353 17.82 7.68 -17.66
CA ALA A 353 19.20 8.14 -17.85
C ALA A 353 19.45 9.58 -17.38
N ASP A 354 18.40 10.39 -17.27
CA ASP A 354 18.50 11.78 -16.83
C ASP A 354 18.22 11.97 -15.33
N SER A 355 17.81 10.89 -14.64
CA SER A 355 17.41 10.94 -13.22
C SER A 355 18.59 10.66 -12.29
N GLU A 356 18.88 11.59 -11.39
CA GLU A 356 19.88 11.43 -10.32
C GLU A 356 19.26 11.02 -8.99
N VAL A 357 17.95 11.25 -8.83
CA VAL A 357 17.17 10.95 -7.62
C VAL A 357 15.81 10.39 -8.03
N LEU A 358 15.43 9.25 -7.46
CA LEU A 358 14.08 8.71 -7.51
C LEU A 358 13.48 8.77 -6.11
N PHE A 359 12.30 9.36 -5.97
CA PHE A 359 11.53 9.38 -4.73
C PHE A 359 10.05 9.08 -5.03
N ALA A 360 9.29 8.76 -3.99
CA ALA A 360 7.96 8.18 -4.13
C ALA A 360 7.09 8.52 -2.92
N SER A 361 5.81 8.14 -2.96
CA SER A 361 4.89 8.30 -1.83
C SER A 361 5.18 7.32 -0.69
N HIS A 362 5.83 6.19 -0.98
CA HIS A 362 6.24 5.21 0.02
C HIS A 362 7.70 4.81 -0.17
N SER A 363 8.29 4.19 0.85
CA SER A 363 9.70 3.77 0.88
C SER A 363 10.70 4.93 0.83
N ALA A 364 11.98 4.61 1.03
CA ALA A 364 13.05 5.59 0.92
C ALA A 364 13.40 5.92 -0.54
N PRO A 365 13.88 7.16 -0.82
CA PRO A 365 14.42 7.51 -2.12
C PRO A 365 15.63 6.64 -2.53
N ILE A 366 15.96 6.67 -3.81
CA ILE A 366 17.12 6.03 -4.41
C ILE A 366 17.93 7.11 -5.12
N TRP A 367 19.25 7.08 -4.94
CA TRP A 367 20.16 8.07 -5.53
C TRP A 367 21.15 7.39 -6.47
N GLY A 368 21.46 8.07 -7.57
CA GLY A 368 22.40 7.62 -8.58
C GLY A 368 21.72 6.88 -9.72
N GLU A 369 22.05 7.32 -10.95
CA GLU A 369 21.47 6.85 -12.21
C GLU A 369 21.47 5.31 -12.32
N ASN A 370 22.61 4.65 -12.05
CA ASN A 370 22.72 3.19 -12.15
C ASN A 370 21.82 2.44 -11.15
N GLU A 371 21.69 2.94 -9.91
CA GLU A 371 20.83 2.30 -8.90
C GLU A 371 19.36 2.49 -9.26
N ILE A 372 18.99 3.67 -9.75
CA ILE A 372 17.64 3.97 -10.24
C ILE A 372 17.30 3.08 -11.44
N GLU A 373 18.19 2.99 -12.44
CA GLU A 373 17.99 2.17 -13.62
C GLU A 373 17.84 0.69 -13.25
N SER A 374 18.70 0.18 -12.36
CA SER A 374 18.63 -1.20 -11.87
C SER A 374 17.32 -1.48 -11.13
N TYR A 375 16.91 -0.57 -10.25
CA TYR A 375 15.65 -0.67 -9.51
C TYR A 375 14.44 -0.69 -10.43
N LEU A 376 14.36 0.26 -11.38
CA LEU A 376 13.25 0.36 -12.32
C LEU A 376 13.15 -0.85 -13.26
N LYS A 377 14.29 -1.37 -13.75
CA LYS A 377 14.32 -2.62 -14.54
C LYS A 377 13.75 -3.78 -13.74
N MET A 378 14.17 -3.93 -12.48
CA MET A 378 13.71 -5.03 -11.63
C MET A 378 12.22 -4.90 -11.28
N GLN A 379 11.72 -3.69 -11.01
CA GLN A 379 10.29 -3.41 -10.85
C GLN A 379 9.49 -3.78 -12.10
N ARG A 380 9.90 -3.28 -13.28
CA ARG A 380 9.31 -3.63 -14.59
C ARG A 380 9.24 -5.15 -14.76
N ASP A 381 10.35 -5.83 -14.50
CA ASP A 381 10.47 -7.26 -14.73
C ASP A 381 9.65 -8.09 -13.74
N ALA A 382 9.45 -7.63 -12.49
CA ALA A 382 8.59 -8.30 -11.51
C ALA A 382 7.10 -8.30 -11.92
N TYR A 383 6.57 -7.17 -12.38
CA TYR A 383 5.21 -7.10 -12.93
C TYR A 383 5.07 -7.87 -14.24
N GLY A 384 6.07 -7.75 -15.13
CA GLY A 384 6.11 -8.47 -16.40
C GLY A 384 6.17 -9.99 -16.21
N PHE A 385 6.96 -10.46 -15.25
CA PHE A 385 7.03 -11.86 -14.83
C PHE A 385 5.67 -12.34 -14.34
N THR A 386 5.07 -11.62 -13.40
CA THR A 386 3.78 -11.99 -12.79
C THR A 386 2.70 -12.10 -13.85
N HIS A 387 2.64 -11.17 -14.79
CA HIS A 387 1.72 -11.25 -15.91
C HIS A 387 2.03 -12.44 -16.84
N ASN A 388 3.23 -12.46 -17.42
CA ASN A 388 3.57 -13.38 -18.51
C ASN A 388 3.60 -14.84 -18.05
N GLN A 389 4.14 -15.10 -16.87
CA GLN A 389 4.21 -16.46 -16.34
C GLN A 389 2.84 -16.96 -15.88
N THR A 390 1.98 -16.10 -15.33
CA THR A 390 0.58 -16.47 -15.05
C THR A 390 -0.12 -16.93 -16.33
N LEU A 391 -0.07 -16.13 -17.40
CA LEU A 391 -0.73 -16.51 -18.66
C LEU A 391 -0.08 -17.71 -19.33
N ARG A 392 1.25 -17.86 -19.25
CA ARG A 392 1.92 -19.07 -19.75
C ARG A 392 1.46 -20.31 -18.98
N LEU A 393 1.39 -20.26 -17.66
CA LEU A 393 0.93 -21.37 -16.82
C LEU A 393 -0.55 -21.69 -17.10
N ALA A 394 -1.41 -20.68 -17.19
CA ALA A 394 -2.83 -20.85 -17.53
C ALA A 394 -3.03 -21.49 -18.92
N ASN A 395 -2.28 -21.04 -19.93
CA ASN A 395 -2.30 -21.64 -21.27
C ASN A 395 -1.76 -23.08 -21.29
N ASN A 396 -1.03 -23.51 -20.26
CA ASN A 396 -0.61 -24.91 -20.07
C ASN A 396 -1.56 -25.70 -19.15
N GLY A 397 -2.74 -25.16 -18.86
CA GLY A 397 -3.80 -25.85 -18.10
C GLY A 397 -3.73 -25.70 -16.58
N VAL A 398 -2.84 -24.85 -16.05
CA VAL A 398 -2.84 -24.53 -14.62
C VAL A 398 -4.08 -23.70 -14.29
N VAL A 399 -4.89 -24.17 -13.35
CA VAL A 399 -6.14 -23.52 -12.95
C VAL A 399 -5.93 -22.44 -11.89
N LEU A 400 -6.94 -21.57 -11.70
CA LEU A 400 -6.92 -20.45 -10.75
C LEU A 400 -6.52 -20.85 -9.31
N GLN A 401 -6.95 -22.02 -8.85
CA GLN A 401 -6.64 -22.49 -7.50
C GLN A 401 -5.13 -22.70 -7.31
N ASP A 402 -4.49 -23.34 -8.30
CA ASP A 402 -3.10 -23.81 -8.25
C ASP A 402 -2.10 -22.74 -8.70
N ILE A 403 -2.54 -21.77 -9.51
CA ILE A 403 -1.67 -20.76 -10.13
C ILE A 403 -0.79 -20.01 -9.13
N GLY A 404 -1.32 -19.77 -7.93
CA GLY A 404 -0.60 -19.03 -6.89
C GLY A 404 0.52 -19.80 -6.22
N ASP A 405 0.54 -21.13 -6.31
CA ASP A 405 1.66 -21.97 -5.86
C ASP A 405 2.60 -22.27 -7.05
N GLU A 406 2.06 -22.45 -8.26
CA GLU A 406 2.84 -22.69 -9.48
C GLU A 406 3.72 -21.50 -9.89
N ILE A 407 3.27 -20.26 -9.66
CA ILE A 407 4.03 -19.05 -10.01
C ILE A 407 5.40 -19.00 -9.30
N TYR A 408 5.49 -19.45 -8.04
CA TYR A 408 6.75 -19.46 -7.31
C TYR A 408 7.72 -20.53 -7.81
N LYS A 409 7.22 -21.65 -8.38
CA LYS A 409 8.07 -22.71 -8.94
C LYS A 409 8.86 -22.27 -10.17
N VAL A 410 8.40 -21.21 -10.83
CA VAL A 410 9.01 -20.66 -12.05
C VAL A 410 9.64 -19.29 -11.82
N MET A 411 9.67 -18.81 -10.56
CA MET A 411 10.26 -17.53 -10.20
C MET A 411 11.78 -17.57 -10.34
N PRO A 412 12.39 -16.62 -11.06
CA PRO A 412 13.85 -16.55 -11.16
C PRO A 412 14.46 -16.02 -9.86
N ASP A 413 15.64 -16.54 -9.51
CA ASP A 413 16.40 -16.11 -8.32
C ASP A 413 16.63 -14.60 -8.29
N SER A 414 16.82 -13.94 -9.44
CA SER A 414 17.03 -12.49 -9.50
C SER A 414 15.88 -11.67 -8.93
N ILE A 415 14.63 -12.13 -9.11
CA ILE A 415 13.44 -11.51 -8.51
C ILE A 415 13.34 -11.90 -7.03
N GLN A 416 13.61 -13.16 -6.68
CA GLN A 416 13.50 -13.61 -5.30
C GLN A 416 14.55 -12.99 -4.36
N GLN A 417 15.75 -12.70 -4.88
CA GLN A 417 16.87 -12.16 -4.11
C GLN A 417 16.86 -10.62 -4.01
N SER A 418 15.98 -9.95 -4.75
CA SER A 418 15.88 -8.49 -4.74
C SER A 418 14.85 -8.04 -3.71
N TRP A 419 15.29 -7.37 -2.65
CA TRP A 419 14.40 -6.97 -1.55
C TRP A 419 13.18 -6.15 -2.00
N HIS A 420 13.39 -5.26 -2.97
CA HIS A 420 12.34 -4.39 -3.50
C HIS A 420 11.35 -5.11 -4.43
N THR A 421 11.46 -6.42 -4.65
CA THR A 421 10.45 -7.22 -5.37
C THR A 421 9.78 -8.26 -4.47
N ASN A 422 10.09 -8.29 -3.18
CA ASN A 422 9.46 -9.22 -2.25
C ASN A 422 8.00 -8.86 -1.99
N GLY A 423 7.19 -9.89 -1.78
CA GLY A 423 5.76 -9.74 -1.57
C GLY A 423 5.40 -9.34 -0.14
N TYR A 424 5.44 -8.03 0.15
CA TYR A 424 5.01 -7.48 1.45
C TYR A 424 3.58 -6.94 1.41
N HIS A 425 3.22 -6.21 0.35
CA HIS A 425 1.89 -5.61 0.20
C HIS A 425 1.04 -6.45 -0.74
N GLY A 426 1.52 -6.64 -1.98
CA GLY A 426 1.09 -7.70 -2.87
C GLY A 426 1.91 -8.97 -2.66
N THR A 427 1.43 -10.10 -3.17
CA THR A 427 2.19 -11.35 -3.24
C THR A 427 2.05 -11.90 -4.64
N TYR A 428 3.09 -12.60 -5.13
CA TYR A 428 3.01 -13.27 -6.43
C TYR A 428 1.87 -14.27 -6.48
N SER A 429 1.53 -14.90 -5.35
CA SER A 429 0.42 -15.86 -5.26
C SER A 429 -0.93 -15.23 -5.62
N HIS A 430 -1.33 -14.18 -4.92
CA HIS A 430 -2.64 -13.57 -5.14
C HIS A 430 -2.64 -12.65 -6.35
N ASN A 431 -1.51 -12.06 -6.71
CA ASN A 431 -1.38 -11.28 -7.94
C ASN A 431 -1.52 -12.17 -9.18
N ALA A 432 -0.93 -13.37 -9.19
CA ALA A 432 -1.14 -14.34 -10.27
C ALA A 432 -2.62 -14.74 -10.38
N ARG A 433 -3.32 -14.93 -9.26
CA ARG A 433 -4.77 -15.14 -9.26
C ARG A 433 -5.53 -13.91 -9.80
N GLY A 434 -5.09 -12.71 -9.46
CA GLY A 434 -5.61 -11.46 -10.00
C GLY A 434 -5.50 -11.43 -11.54
N VAL A 435 -4.29 -11.63 -12.06
CA VAL A 435 -4.04 -11.72 -13.52
C VAL A 435 -4.91 -12.80 -14.15
N TYR A 436 -4.95 -14.02 -13.61
CA TYR A 436 -5.81 -15.08 -14.13
C TYR A 436 -7.28 -14.62 -14.19
N ASN A 437 -7.80 -14.07 -13.10
CA ASN A 437 -9.19 -13.60 -13.01
C ASN A 437 -9.49 -12.47 -14.00
N MET A 438 -8.53 -11.59 -14.29
CA MET A 438 -8.69 -10.54 -15.30
C MET A 438 -8.91 -11.10 -16.71
N TYR A 439 -8.24 -12.20 -17.07
CA TYR A 439 -8.31 -12.76 -18.42
C TYR A 439 -9.35 -13.87 -18.58
N LEU A 440 -9.55 -14.71 -17.56
CA LEU A 440 -10.33 -15.95 -17.64
C LEU A 440 -11.52 -15.97 -16.67
N GLY A 441 -11.62 -14.97 -15.77
CA GLY A 441 -12.63 -14.93 -14.74
C GLY A 441 -12.40 -15.94 -13.61
N TYR A 442 -13.44 -16.12 -12.79
CA TYR A 442 -13.37 -16.94 -11.57
C TYR A 442 -13.55 -18.44 -11.82
N PHE A 443 -14.10 -18.84 -12.97
CA PHE A 443 -14.46 -20.23 -13.26
C PHE A 443 -13.23 -21.01 -13.73
N ASP A 444 -12.95 -22.13 -13.07
CA ASP A 444 -11.77 -22.97 -13.31
C ASP A 444 -11.98 -24.04 -14.39
N MET A 445 -13.12 -23.99 -15.10
CA MET A 445 -13.53 -24.99 -16.10
C MET A 445 -13.80 -26.39 -15.57
N ASN A 446 -13.86 -26.59 -14.24
CA ASN A 446 -14.38 -27.80 -13.64
C ASN A 446 -15.90 -27.66 -13.43
N PRO A 447 -16.76 -28.42 -14.13
CA PRO A 447 -18.22 -28.28 -14.00
C PRO A 447 -18.75 -28.49 -12.59
N ALA A 448 -18.02 -29.22 -11.72
CA ALA A 448 -18.38 -29.37 -10.31
C ALA A 448 -18.37 -28.04 -9.54
N ASN A 449 -17.59 -27.06 -10.02
CA ASN A 449 -17.41 -25.74 -9.41
C ASN A 449 -18.25 -24.65 -10.11
N LEU A 450 -19.04 -24.99 -11.12
CA LEU A 450 -19.81 -24.00 -11.90
C LEU A 450 -20.94 -23.37 -11.08
N ASN A 451 -21.63 -24.16 -10.27
CA ASN A 451 -22.74 -23.73 -9.42
C ASN A 451 -22.69 -24.49 -8.08
N PRO A 452 -21.70 -24.19 -7.22
CA PRO A 452 -21.54 -24.85 -5.94
C PRO A 452 -22.74 -24.57 -5.04
N LEU A 453 -22.96 -25.44 -4.06
CA LEU A 453 -23.93 -25.16 -3.00
C LEU A 453 -23.54 -23.88 -2.25
N PRO A 454 -24.51 -23.16 -1.63
CA PRO A 454 -24.17 -22.12 -0.68
C PRO A 454 -23.27 -22.66 0.45
N VAL A 455 -22.42 -21.79 0.99
CA VAL A 455 -21.32 -22.15 1.91
C VAL A 455 -21.77 -23.02 3.09
N GLU A 456 -22.85 -22.66 3.79
CA GLU A 456 -23.35 -23.42 4.95
C GLU A 456 -23.87 -24.82 4.56
N PRO A 457 -24.85 -24.98 3.63
CA PRO A 457 -25.31 -26.30 3.18
C PRO A 457 -24.19 -27.23 2.68
N GLU A 458 -23.23 -26.68 1.93
CA GLU A 458 -22.06 -27.44 1.47
C GLU A 458 -21.23 -27.95 2.66
N SER A 459 -20.97 -27.06 3.62
CA SER A 459 -20.15 -27.35 4.79
C SER A 459 -20.79 -28.40 5.70
N VAL A 460 -22.11 -28.35 5.90
CA VAL A 460 -22.86 -29.38 6.63
C VAL A 460 -22.65 -30.76 6.00
N LYS A 461 -22.72 -30.85 4.66
CA LYS A 461 -22.51 -32.13 3.95
C LYS A 461 -21.07 -32.62 4.02
N PHE A 462 -20.09 -31.74 3.90
CA PHE A 462 -18.69 -32.12 4.10
C PHE A 462 -18.43 -32.67 5.51
N VAL A 463 -18.94 -31.99 6.54
CA VAL A 463 -18.79 -32.41 7.94
C VAL A 463 -19.48 -33.77 8.17
N GLU A 464 -20.68 -33.99 7.63
CA GLU A 464 -21.37 -35.29 7.66
C GLU A 464 -20.50 -36.39 7.04
N TYR A 465 -19.95 -36.17 5.84
CA TYR A 465 -19.10 -37.13 5.14
C TYR A 465 -17.80 -37.43 5.87
N MET A 466 -17.26 -36.46 6.62
CA MET A 466 -16.04 -36.63 7.41
C MET A 466 -16.27 -37.33 8.77
N GLY A 467 -17.52 -37.66 9.11
CA GLY A 467 -17.88 -38.37 10.34
C GLY A 467 -18.30 -37.45 11.50
N GLY A 468 -18.74 -36.22 11.20
CA GLY A 468 -19.17 -35.22 12.18
C GLY A 468 -18.05 -34.35 12.72
N SER A 469 -18.42 -33.23 13.35
CA SER A 469 -17.49 -32.17 13.79
C SER A 469 -16.41 -32.66 14.74
N ASP A 470 -16.74 -33.55 15.69
CA ASP A 470 -15.75 -34.12 16.62
C ASP A 470 -14.68 -34.94 15.90
N ALA A 471 -15.04 -35.65 14.83
CA ALA A 471 -14.10 -36.42 14.02
C ALA A 471 -13.18 -35.50 13.21
N VAL A 472 -13.73 -34.43 12.64
CA VAL A 472 -12.96 -33.42 11.90
C VAL A 472 -11.95 -32.74 12.83
N ILE A 473 -12.41 -32.24 13.99
CA ILE A 473 -11.55 -31.56 14.97
C ILE A 473 -10.41 -32.49 15.41
N LYS A 474 -10.69 -33.76 15.72
CA LYS A 474 -9.67 -34.72 16.14
C LYS A 474 -8.58 -34.93 15.07
N LYS A 475 -8.96 -35.04 13.80
CA LYS A 475 -7.99 -35.18 12.69
C LYS A 475 -7.22 -33.88 12.48
N ALA A 476 -7.92 -32.74 12.46
CA ALA A 476 -7.30 -31.43 12.34
C ALA A 476 -6.26 -31.16 13.44
N GLN A 477 -6.47 -31.63 14.67
CA GLN A 477 -5.46 -31.54 15.75
C GLN A 477 -4.20 -32.37 15.46
N GLN A 478 -4.32 -33.50 14.77
CA GLN A 478 -3.18 -34.34 14.39
C GLN A 478 -2.40 -33.68 13.25
N ASP A 479 -3.10 -33.13 12.27
CA ASP A 479 -2.52 -32.43 11.10
C ASP A 479 -1.87 -31.10 11.53
N PHE A 480 -2.47 -30.38 12.48
CA PHE A 480 -1.92 -29.16 13.07
C PHE A 480 -0.55 -29.41 13.73
N LYS A 481 -0.40 -30.50 14.49
CA LYS A 481 0.88 -30.90 15.09
C LYS A 481 1.96 -31.24 14.07
N GLN A 482 1.56 -31.58 12.84
CA GLN A 482 2.46 -31.88 11.73
C GLN A 482 2.77 -30.65 10.87
N GLY A 483 2.17 -29.49 11.16
CA GLY A 483 2.39 -28.26 10.41
C GLY A 483 1.49 -28.06 9.19
N GLU A 484 0.41 -28.83 9.05
CA GLU A 484 -0.48 -28.78 7.87
C GLU A 484 -1.53 -27.65 7.93
N TYR A 485 -1.11 -26.46 8.36
CA TYR A 485 -1.97 -25.34 8.75
C TYR A 485 -2.99 -24.93 7.67
N ARG A 486 -2.58 -24.89 6.40
CA ARG A 486 -3.47 -24.52 5.27
C ARG A 486 -4.67 -25.46 5.15
N PHE A 487 -4.47 -26.77 5.32
CA PHE A 487 -5.55 -27.74 5.22
C PHE A 487 -6.37 -27.81 6.50
N VAL A 488 -5.73 -27.71 7.67
CA VAL A 488 -6.41 -27.58 8.97
C VAL A 488 -7.41 -26.43 8.96
N ALA A 489 -7.00 -25.24 8.49
CA ALA A 489 -7.90 -24.09 8.37
C ALA A 489 -9.06 -24.34 7.40
N THR A 490 -8.80 -25.03 6.28
CA THR A 490 -9.84 -25.41 5.31
C THR A 490 -10.88 -26.35 5.93
N ALA A 491 -10.43 -27.39 6.63
CA ALA A 491 -11.30 -28.38 7.26
C ALA A 491 -12.11 -27.78 8.42
N LEU A 492 -11.47 -27.00 9.29
CA LEU A 492 -12.13 -26.35 10.42
C LEU A 492 -13.06 -25.22 10.00
N ASN A 493 -12.76 -24.52 8.90
CA ASN A 493 -13.72 -23.57 8.34
C ASN A 493 -15.03 -24.26 7.97
N LYS A 494 -15.01 -25.47 7.38
CA LYS A 494 -16.26 -26.23 7.11
C LYS A 494 -17.02 -26.52 8.41
N VAL A 495 -16.34 -26.89 9.50
CA VAL A 495 -16.98 -27.04 10.81
C VAL A 495 -17.59 -25.73 11.29
N MET A 496 -16.88 -24.61 11.17
CA MET A 496 -17.38 -23.29 11.60
C MET A 496 -18.57 -22.79 10.79
N GLN A 497 -18.63 -23.09 9.49
CA GLN A 497 -19.78 -22.73 8.66
C GLN A 497 -21.00 -23.63 8.96
N ALA A 498 -20.79 -24.88 9.37
CA ALA A 498 -21.87 -25.80 9.74
C ALA A 498 -22.35 -25.60 11.20
N GLU A 499 -21.43 -25.28 12.11
CA GLU A 499 -21.68 -25.11 13.55
C GLU A 499 -21.02 -23.83 14.07
N PRO A 500 -21.59 -22.64 13.80
CA PRO A 500 -20.94 -21.36 14.12
C PRO A 500 -20.61 -21.16 15.60
N ASN A 501 -21.32 -21.86 16.50
CA ASN A 501 -21.14 -21.76 17.95
C ASN A 501 -20.13 -22.77 18.53
N ASN A 502 -19.52 -23.63 17.70
CA ASN A 502 -18.56 -24.65 18.15
C ASN A 502 -17.24 -24.01 18.62
N GLN A 503 -17.12 -23.78 19.93
CA GLN A 503 -15.94 -23.09 20.50
C GLN A 503 -14.64 -23.87 20.33
N LYS A 504 -14.69 -25.21 20.29
CA LYS A 504 -13.49 -26.03 20.10
C LYS A 504 -12.94 -25.87 18.68
N ALA A 505 -13.81 -25.93 17.68
CA ALA A 505 -13.42 -25.70 16.29
C ALA A 505 -12.92 -24.26 16.09
N ARG A 506 -13.60 -23.28 16.70
CA ARG A 506 -13.21 -21.87 16.62
C ARG A 506 -11.82 -21.63 17.21
N GLY A 507 -11.54 -22.19 18.39
CA GLY A 507 -10.24 -22.08 19.04
C GLY A 507 -9.12 -22.69 18.20
N LEU A 508 -9.32 -23.91 17.70
CA LEU A 508 -8.31 -24.57 16.86
C LEU A 508 -8.15 -23.94 15.47
N LEU A 509 -9.18 -23.28 14.93
CA LEU A 509 -9.08 -22.54 13.67
C LEU A 509 -8.32 -21.22 13.85
N ALA A 510 -8.39 -20.62 15.05
CA ALA A 510 -7.67 -19.40 15.39
C ALA A 510 -6.20 -19.66 15.70
N ASP A 511 -5.89 -20.83 16.29
CA ASP A 511 -4.54 -21.38 16.42
C ASP A 511 -3.92 -21.71 15.06
#